data_AF-A0A940L3J0-F1
#
_entry.id   AF-A0A940L3J0-F1
#
_cell.length_a   1.000
_cell.length_b   1.000
_cell.length_c   1.000
_cell.angle_alpha   90.00
_cell.angle_beta   90.00
_cell.angle_gamma   90.00
#
_symmetry.space_group_name_H-M   'P 1'
#
loop_
_entity.id
_entity.type
_entity.pdbx_description
1 polymer ?
#
loop_
_entity_poly.entity_id
_entity_poly.type
_entity_poly.pdbx_seq_one_letter_code
_entity_poly.pdbx_strand_id
1 'polypeptide(L)'
;MKANDEVKNILMNDWDPIGIKANAKAKAEYDQYALRIVGMLYNGTTLDKLVKYLDSVVTEDLGLPSNRNKSIEVSKKLLAINL
;
A
#
# COMPACT_ATOMS: atom_id res chain seq x y z
N MET A 1 -5.04 -14.79 3.01
CA MET A 1 -4.71 -15.31 1.64
C MET A 1 -3.31 -14.87 1.31
N LYS A 2 -2.52 -15.71 0.62
CA LYS A 2 -1.10 -15.46 0.28
C LYS A 2 -0.84 -14.06 -0.32
N ALA A 3 -1.72 -13.61 -1.22
CA ALA A 3 -1.65 -12.30 -1.86
C ALA A 3 -1.75 -11.11 -0.87
N ASN A 4 -2.59 -11.23 0.16
CA ASN A 4 -2.76 -10.17 1.16
C ASN A 4 -1.50 -9.99 2.01
N ASP A 5 -0.88 -11.10 2.40
CA ASP A 5 0.36 -11.08 3.19
C ASP A 5 1.53 -10.52 2.37
N GLU A 6 1.58 -10.82 1.07
CA GLU A 6 2.59 -10.27 0.16
C GLU A 6 2.43 -8.75 -0.05
N VAL A 7 1.22 -8.29 -0.36
CA VAL A 7 0.92 -6.84 -0.45
C VAL A 7 1.27 -6.15 0.86
N LYS A 8 0.86 -6.70 2.00
CA LYS A 8 1.15 -6.14 3.31
C LYS A 8 2.65 -6.02 3.55
N ASN A 9 3.42 -7.04 3.20
CA ASN A 9 4.87 -7.01 3.34
C ASN A 9 5.50 -5.89 2.52
N ILE A 10 5.03 -5.65 1.29
CA ILE A 10 5.50 -4.52 0.47
C ILE A 10 5.14 -3.20 1.16
N LEU A 11 3.91 -3.04 1.65
CA LEU A 11 3.52 -1.80 2.34
C LEU A 11 4.37 -1.53 3.59
N MET A 12 4.61 -2.54 4.43
CA MET A 12 5.37 -2.36 5.67
C MET A 12 6.88 -2.16 5.45
N ASN A 13 7.45 -2.69 4.36
CA ASN A 13 8.89 -2.62 4.11
C ASN A 13 9.29 -1.48 3.18
N ASP A 14 8.45 -1.15 2.20
CA ASP A 14 8.81 -0.27 1.10
C ASP A 14 8.06 1.06 1.12
N TRP A 15 6.87 1.13 1.73
CA TRP A 15 6.02 2.32 1.70
C TRP A 15 5.98 3.07 3.03
N ASP A 16 5.75 2.35 4.13
CA ASP A 16 5.53 2.80 5.52
C ASP A 16 5.79 4.30 5.83
N PRO A 17 4.83 5.19 5.53
CA PRO A 17 4.99 6.65 5.65
C PRO A 17 5.19 7.12 7.09
N ILE A 18 4.80 6.31 8.07
CA ILE A 18 4.84 6.62 9.51
C ILE A 18 5.95 5.86 10.24
N GLY A 19 6.74 5.04 9.54
CA GLY A 19 7.82 4.25 10.14
C GLY A 19 7.34 3.26 11.21
N ILE A 20 6.09 2.81 11.12
CA ILE A 20 5.42 2.01 12.13
C ILE A 20 5.77 0.52 12.07
N LYS A 21 6.66 0.09 11.16
CA LYS A 21 7.18 -1.28 11.06
C LYS A 21 7.63 -1.87 12.41
N ALA A 22 8.01 -1.04 13.38
CA ALA A 22 8.40 -1.45 14.74
C ALA A 22 7.24 -1.58 15.76
N ASN A 23 6.02 -1.14 15.43
CA ASN A 23 4.88 -1.12 16.36
C ASN A 23 3.76 -2.06 15.91
N ALA A 24 3.58 -3.15 16.66
CA ALA A 24 2.61 -4.20 16.39
C ALA A 24 1.14 -3.71 16.33
N LYS A 25 0.82 -2.55 16.91
CA LYS A 25 -0.57 -2.04 16.93
C LYS A 25 -1.07 -1.54 15.59
N ALA A 26 -0.19 -1.11 14.69
CA ALA A 26 -0.58 -0.63 13.35
C ALA A 26 -0.81 -1.77 12.34
N LYS A 27 -0.69 -3.02 12.80
CA LYS A 27 -0.80 -4.19 11.95
C LYS A 27 -2.19 -4.31 11.32
N ALA A 28 -3.23 -3.85 12.01
CA ALA A 28 -4.63 -3.97 11.59
C ALA A 28 -5.00 -2.98 10.46
N GLU A 29 -4.50 -1.75 10.51
CA GLU A 29 -4.70 -0.74 9.46
C GLU A 29 -4.02 -1.19 8.15
N TYR A 30 -2.80 -1.73 8.25
CA TYR A 30 -2.09 -2.29 7.09
C TYR A 30 -2.77 -3.54 6.52
N ASP A 31 -3.49 -4.32 7.32
CA ASP A 31 -4.34 -5.41 6.80
C ASP A 31 -5.48 -4.86 5.94
N GLN A 32 -6.10 -3.75 6.35
CA GLN A 32 -7.18 -3.13 5.58
C GLN A 32 -6.68 -2.52 4.27
N TYR A 33 -5.54 -1.81 4.30
CA TYR A 33 -4.92 -1.29 3.08
C TYR A 33 -4.50 -2.40 2.12
N ALA A 34 -3.91 -3.47 2.65
CA ALA A 34 -3.53 -4.63 1.84
C ALA A 34 -4.74 -5.28 1.17
N LEU A 35 -5.83 -5.48 1.92
CA LEU A 35 -7.05 -6.08 1.38
C LEU A 35 -7.65 -5.24 0.26
N ARG A 36 -7.66 -3.90 0.43
CA ARG A 36 -8.15 -2.98 -0.60
C ARG A 36 -7.30 -3.06 -1.87
N ILE A 37 -5.98 -3.08 -1.74
CA ILE A 37 -5.06 -3.18 -2.88
C ILE A 37 -5.19 -4.52 -3.59
N VAL A 38 -5.31 -5.63 -2.86
CA VAL A 38 -5.58 -6.95 -3.46
C VAL A 38 -6.85 -6.89 -4.32
N GLY A 39 -7.92 -6.28 -3.81
CA GLY A 39 -9.14 -6.06 -4.59
C GLY A 39 -8.93 -5.19 -5.83
N MET A 40 -8.10 -4.14 -5.75
CA MET A 40 -7.76 -3.31 -6.92
C MET A 40 -6.97 -4.10 -7.96
N LEU A 41 -6.00 -4.90 -7.54
CA LEU A 41 -5.17 -5.72 -8.42
C LEU A 41 -6.00 -6.81 -9.14
N TYR A 42 -6.88 -7.53 -8.42
CA TYR A 42 -7.80 -8.50 -9.03
C TYR A 42 -8.73 -7.88 -10.09
N ASN A 43 -9.06 -6.60 -9.97
CA ASN A 43 -9.91 -5.88 -10.92
C ASN A 43 -9.12 -5.21 -12.07
N GLY A 44 -7.82 -5.50 -12.23
CA GLY A 44 -7.01 -4.93 -13.31
C GLY A 44 -6.74 -3.44 -13.14
N THR A 45 -6.42 -2.99 -11.93
CA THR A 45 -6.05 -1.58 -11.67
C THR A 45 -4.83 -1.13 -12.49
N THR A 46 -4.69 0.18 -12.64
CA THR A 46 -3.52 0.81 -13.29
C THR A 46 -2.54 1.36 -12.27
N LEU A 47 -1.33 1.69 -12.73
CA LEU A 47 -0.31 2.37 -11.92
C LEU A 47 -0.87 3.66 -11.30
N ASP A 48 -1.49 4.53 -12.11
CA ASP A 48 -2.01 5.82 -11.63
C ASP A 48 -3.09 5.67 -10.57
N LYS A 49 -3.94 4.64 -10.67
CA LYS A 49 -4.96 4.35 -9.65
C LYS A 49 -4.34 3.90 -8.34
N LEU A 50 -3.30 3.07 -8.38
CA LEU A 50 -2.58 2.65 -7.17
C LEU A 50 -1.81 3.82 -6.54
N VAL A 51 -1.12 4.62 -7.35
CA VAL A 51 -0.39 5.80 -6.86
C VAL A 51 -1.36 6.76 -6.20
N LYS A 52 -2.51 7.03 -6.83
CA LYS A 52 -3.55 7.90 -6.26
C LYS A 52 -4.09 7.35 -4.94
N TYR A 53 -4.30 6.04 -4.85
CA TYR A 53 -4.77 5.41 -3.62
C TYR A 53 -3.72 5.51 -2.49
N LEU A 54 -2.46 5.20 -2.77
CA LEU A 54 -1.40 5.33 -1.76
C LEU A 54 -1.24 6.79 -1.31
N ASP A 55 -1.23 7.74 -2.25
CA ASP A 55 -1.18 9.17 -1.94
C ASP A 55 -2.37 9.59 -1.06
N SER A 56 -3.60 9.14 -1.37
CA SER A 56 -4.78 9.48 -0.56
C SER A 56 -4.71 8.91 0.85
N VAL A 57 -4.21 7.69 1.04
CA VAL A 57 -4.01 7.16 2.40
C VAL A 57 -3.02 8.02 3.19
N VAL A 58 -1.91 8.46 2.57
CA VAL A 58 -0.95 9.34 3.26
C VAL A 58 -1.58 10.69 3.63
N THR A 59 -2.31 11.31 2.71
CA THR A 59 -2.82 12.67 2.94
C THR A 59 -4.12 12.74 3.71
N GLU A 60 -5.05 11.81 3.46
CA GLU A 60 -6.41 11.83 4.00
C GLU A 60 -6.53 11.01 5.27
N ASP A 61 -6.00 9.78 5.29
CA ASP A 61 -6.10 8.91 6.46
C ASP A 61 -5.03 9.24 7.51
N LEU A 62 -3.79 9.52 7.08
CA LEU A 62 -2.67 9.78 7.97
C LEU A 62 -2.39 11.28 8.21
N GLY A 63 -2.96 12.17 7.40
CA GLY A 63 -2.75 13.62 7.54
C GLY A 63 -1.31 14.08 7.27
N LEU A 64 -0.56 13.33 6.47
CA LEU A 64 0.85 13.58 6.15
C LEU A 64 1.03 14.08 4.71
N PRO A 65 2.13 14.80 4.40
CA PRO A 65 2.46 15.11 3.02
C PRO A 65 2.81 13.82 2.26
N SER A 66 2.17 13.60 1.11
CA SER A 66 2.49 12.45 0.26
C SER A 66 3.87 12.60 -0.39
N ASN A 67 4.55 11.47 -0.57
CA ASN A 67 5.74 11.36 -1.41
C ASN A 67 5.37 10.61 -2.68
N ARG A 68 4.99 11.35 -3.72
CA ARG A 68 4.49 10.74 -4.97
C ARG A 68 5.50 9.82 -5.65
N ASN A 69 6.80 10.13 -5.58
CA ASN A 69 7.85 9.25 -6.12
C ASN A 69 7.88 7.90 -5.40
N LYS A 70 7.72 7.92 -4.07
CA LYS A 70 7.61 6.72 -3.25
C LYS A 70 6.35 5.92 -3.58
N SER A 71 5.20 6.59 -3.72
CA SER A 71 3.95 5.96 -4.15
C SER A 71 4.07 5.29 -5.53
N ILE A 72 4.78 5.91 -6.48
CA ILE A 72 5.08 5.33 -7.80
C ILE A 72 5.94 4.07 -7.67
N GLU A 73 7.03 4.14 -6.89
CA GLU A 73 7.94 3.01 -6.68
C GLU A 73 7.19 1.79 -6.10
N VAL A 74 6.41 2.03 -5.05
CA VAL A 74 5.63 0.98 -4.36
C VAL A 74 4.54 0.43 -5.29
N SER A 75 3.84 1.29 -6.03
CA SER A 75 2.78 0.85 -6.94
C SER A 75 3.32 -0.05 -8.07
N LYS A 76 4.55 0.18 -8.55
CA LYS A 76 5.22 -0.73 -9.50
C LYS A 76 5.49 -2.11 -8.90
N LYS A 77 5.93 -2.17 -7.64
CA LYS A 77 6.13 -3.44 -6.91
C LYS A 77 4.81 -4.18 -6.75
N LEU A 78 3.75 -3.48 -6.38
CA LEU A 78 2.40 -4.06 -6.22
C LEU A 78 1.84 -4.64 -7.52
N LEU A 79 2.04 -3.96 -8.66
CA LEU A 79 1.60 -4.45 -9.98
C LEU A 79 2.37 -5.67 -10.47
N ALA A 80 3.56 -5.93 -9.94
CA ALA A 80 4.36 -7.10 -10.29
C ALA A 80 3.95 -8.37 -9.52
N ILE A 81 3.03 -8.25 -8.56
CA ILE A 81 2.49 -9.41 -7.82
C ILE A 81 1.67 -10.27 -8.78
N ASN A 82 1.92 -11.58 -8.75
CA ASN A 82 1.17 -12.55 -9.52
C ASN A 82 -0.03 -13.07 -8.69
N LEU A 83 -1.25 -12.66 -9.05
CA LEU A 83 -2.50 -12.96 -8.34
C LEU A 83 -3.27 -14.16 -8.89
#